data_AF-A0A962V568-F1
#
_entry.id   AF-A0A962V568-F1
#
_cell.length_a   1.000
_cell.length_b   1.000
_cell.length_c   1.000
_cell.angle_alpha   90.00
_cell.angle_beta   90.00
_cell.angle_gamma   90.00
#
_symmetry.space_group_name_H-M   'P 1'
#
loop_
_entity.id
_entity.type
_entity.pdbx_description
1 polymer ?
#
loop_
_entity_poly.entity_id
_entity_poly.type
_entity_poly.pdbx_seq_one_letter_code
_entity_poly.pdbx_strand_id
1 'polypeptide(L)'
;MVWSDDNGAWYCWDNIQEQFVLMDAELTQRRQVYLSKSPPSAEFLKGPIPLAWLETAASSPGKTLNAALAIWFVYGLTRQQTFVVKRKTWERFNLTRQAFNRALDALESKGLIAVDRQAGCYPKITLKIAI
;
A
#
# COMPACT_ATOMS: atom_id res chain seq x y z
N MET A 1 -15.81 -36.39 -10.83
CA MET A 1 -17.13 -36.51 -10.14
C MET A 1 -18.01 -35.35 -10.63
N VAL A 2 -19.21 -35.62 -11.15
CA VAL A 2 -20.07 -34.62 -11.83
C VAL A 2 -21.24 -34.25 -10.92
N TRP A 3 -21.49 -32.97 -10.72
CA TRP A 3 -22.66 -32.46 -9.98
C TRP A 3 -23.38 -31.40 -10.82
N SER A 4 -24.70 -31.32 -10.66
CA SER A 4 -25.58 -30.39 -11.39
C SER A 4 -26.27 -29.45 -10.40
N ASP A 5 -26.30 -28.16 -10.72
CA ASP A 5 -27.04 -27.16 -9.94
C ASP A 5 -28.54 -27.18 -10.27
N ASP A 6 -29.34 -26.44 -9.49
CA ASP A 6 -30.80 -26.34 -9.66
C ASP A 6 -31.23 -25.71 -11.00
N ASN A 7 -30.28 -25.22 -11.81
CA ASN A 7 -30.51 -24.67 -13.15
C ASN A 7 -30.13 -25.66 -14.26
N GLY A 8 -29.73 -26.89 -13.93
CA GLY A 8 -29.41 -27.94 -14.90
C GLY A 8 -28.05 -27.77 -15.59
N ALA A 9 -27.16 -26.94 -15.04
CA ALA A 9 -25.79 -26.83 -15.54
C ALA A 9 -24.94 -27.98 -14.98
N TRP A 10 -24.20 -28.68 -15.86
CA TRP A 10 -23.36 -29.83 -15.51
C TRP A 10 -21.90 -29.39 -15.34
N TYR A 11 -21.30 -29.66 -14.18
CA TYR A 11 -19.91 -29.32 -13.91
C TYR A 11 -19.06 -30.58 -13.67
N CYS A 12 -17.98 -30.73 -14.43
CA CYS A 12 -17.00 -31.81 -14.30
C CYS A 12 -15.74 -31.27 -13.61
N TRP A 13 -15.35 -31.88 -12.48
CA TRP A 13 -14.25 -31.41 -11.61
C TRP A 13 -12.84 -31.88 -12.01
N ASP A 14 -12.65 -32.49 -13.18
CA ASP A 14 -11.39 -33.18 -13.50
C ASP A 14 -10.31 -32.28 -14.14
N ASN A 15 -10.50 -30.95 -14.23
CA ASN A 15 -9.53 -30.03 -14.81
C ASN A 15 -9.34 -28.72 -14.00
N ILE A 16 -8.57 -28.81 -12.91
CA ILE A 16 -8.29 -27.70 -11.97
C ILE A 16 -7.64 -26.48 -12.65
N GLN A 17 -6.94 -26.69 -13.79
CA GLN A 17 -6.27 -25.62 -14.54
C GLN A 17 -7.27 -24.70 -15.27
N GLU A 18 -8.40 -25.21 -15.74
CA GLU A 18 -9.40 -24.42 -16.48
C GLU A 18 -10.28 -23.57 -15.53
N GLN A 19 -10.50 -24.04 -14.29
CA GLN A 19 -11.20 -23.27 -13.27
C GLN A 19 -10.42 -22.02 -12.82
N PHE A 20 -9.08 -22.07 -12.81
CA PHE A 20 -8.26 -20.91 -12.41
C PHE A 20 -8.35 -19.77 -13.44
N VAL A 21 -8.34 -20.09 -14.73
CA VAL A 21 -8.41 -19.10 -15.83
C VAL A 21 -9.80 -18.44 -15.93
N LEU A 22 -10.88 -19.20 -15.72
CA LEU A 22 -12.24 -18.65 -15.70
C LEU A 22 -12.49 -17.83 -14.43
N MET A 23 -11.91 -18.23 -13.30
CA MET A 23 -11.97 -17.46 -12.06
C MET A 23 -11.17 -16.16 -12.15
N ASP A 24 -10.03 -16.12 -12.84
CA ASP A 24 -9.25 -14.89 -13.07
C ASP A 24 -9.99 -13.89 -14.00
N ALA A 25 -10.72 -14.37 -15.01
CA ALA A 25 -11.53 -13.54 -15.89
C ALA A 25 -12.76 -12.95 -15.17
N GLU A 26 -13.48 -13.77 -14.39
CA GLU A 26 -14.63 -13.30 -13.59
C GLU A 26 -14.21 -12.40 -12.42
N LEU A 27 -13.07 -12.66 -11.78
CA LEU A 27 -12.51 -11.77 -10.75
C LEU A 27 -12.10 -10.41 -11.35
N THR A 28 -11.59 -10.40 -12.58
CA THR A 28 -11.25 -9.15 -13.28
C THR A 28 -12.50 -8.33 -13.60
N GLN A 29 -13.60 -8.98 -14.00
CA GLN A 29 -14.89 -8.33 -14.23
C GLN A 29 -15.55 -7.86 -12.91
N ARG A 30 -15.43 -8.63 -11.82
CA ARG A 30 -15.89 -8.23 -10.47
C ARG A 30 -15.09 -7.04 -9.90
N ARG A 31 -13.81 -6.92 -10.23
CA ARG A 31 -12.91 -5.85 -9.74
C ARG A 31 -13.38 -4.44 -10.13
N GLN A 32 -14.05 -4.28 -11.27
CA GLN A 32 -14.57 -2.98 -11.73
C GLN A 32 -15.73 -2.45 -10.87
N VAL A 33 -16.53 -3.33 -10.26
CA VAL A 33 -17.70 -2.92 -9.47
C VAL A 33 -17.30 -2.47 -8.05
N TYR A 34 -16.21 -2.99 -7.48
CA TYR A 34 -15.71 -2.56 -6.16
C TYR A 34 -14.93 -1.24 -6.20
N LEU A 35 -14.30 -0.89 -7.33
CA LEU A 35 -13.55 0.37 -7.48
C LEU A 35 -14.42 1.59 -7.81
N SER A 36 -15.69 1.39 -8.20
CA SER A 36 -16.60 2.46 -8.65
C SER A 36 -17.53 3.00 -7.55
N LYS A 37 -17.47 2.46 -6.33
CA LYS A 37 -18.34 2.84 -5.20
C LYS A 37 -17.60 3.20 -3.90
N SER A 38 -16.36 3.67 -3.97
CA SER A 38 -15.83 4.45 -2.84
C SER A 38 -16.61 5.76 -2.75
N PRO A 39 -17.19 6.13 -1.59
CA PRO A 39 -17.88 7.41 -1.47
C PRO A 39 -16.92 8.53 -1.89
N PRO A 40 -17.39 9.58 -2.59
CA PRO A 40 -16.56 10.63 -3.18
C PRO A 40 -15.68 11.42 -2.17
N SER A 41 -15.77 11.12 -0.87
CA SER A 41 -15.04 11.74 0.22
C SER A 41 -14.09 10.83 1.00
N ALA A 42 -13.98 9.54 0.67
CA ALA A 42 -13.04 8.65 1.35
C ALA A 42 -11.60 8.85 0.83
N GLU A 43 -10.70 9.29 1.70
CA GLU A 43 -9.27 9.34 1.38
C GLU A 43 -8.73 7.92 1.18
N PHE A 44 -7.98 7.72 0.10
CA PHE A 44 -7.37 6.42 -0.23
C PHE A 44 -5.86 6.58 -0.42
N LEU A 45 -5.14 5.46 -0.29
CA LEU A 45 -3.73 5.42 -0.62
C LEU A 45 -3.56 5.18 -2.12
N LYS A 46 -2.86 6.10 -2.80
CA LYS A 46 -2.64 6.00 -4.24
C LYS A 46 -1.76 4.79 -4.57
N GLY A 47 -2.27 3.87 -5.40
CA GLY A 47 -1.51 2.72 -5.90
C GLY A 47 -0.63 3.07 -7.12
N PRO A 48 0.24 2.17 -7.61
CA PRO A 48 0.66 0.87 -7.03
C PRO A 48 1.78 1.05 -5.98
N ILE A 49 1.64 0.37 -4.84
CA ILE A 49 2.72 0.28 -3.83
C ILE A 49 3.47 -1.02 -4.11
N PRO A 50 4.79 -1.00 -4.34
CA PRO A 50 5.56 -2.23 -4.46
C PRO A 50 5.43 -3.06 -3.17
N LEU A 51 4.98 -4.31 -3.28
CA LEU A 51 4.78 -5.16 -2.10
C LEU A 51 6.11 -5.41 -1.38
N ALA A 52 7.19 -5.66 -2.12
CA ALA A 52 8.54 -5.83 -1.56
C ALA A 52 9.01 -4.62 -0.73
N TRP A 53 8.65 -3.40 -1.16
CA TRP A 53 8.94 -2.18 -0.41
C TRP A 53 8.16 -2.16 0.92
N LEU A 54 6.88 -2.55 0.86
CA LEU A 54 6.01 -2.60 2.03
C LEU A 54 6.44 -3.71 3.01
N GLU A 55 6.83 -4.89 2.51
CA GLU A 55 7.37 -6.00 3.31
C GLU A 55 8.64 -5.57 4.05
N THR A 56 9.53 -4.87 3.35
CA THR A 56 10.76 -4.35 3.94
C THR A 56 10.46 -3.33 5.05
N ALA A 57 9.46 -2.47 4.84
CA ALA A 57 8.97 -1.54 5.87
C ALA A 57 8.28 -2.26 7.05
N ALA A 58 7.49 -3.29 6.77
CA ALA A 58 6.75 -4.07 7.77
C ALA A 58 7.66 -4.93 8.65
N SER A 59 8.79 -5.38 8.12
CA SER A 59 9.84 -6.07 8.87
C SER A 59 10.47 -5.18 9.96
N SER A 60 10.30 -3.85 9.90
CA SER A 60 10.87 -2.96 10.91
C SER A 60 10.03 -2.94 12.19
N PRO A 61 10.66 -3.00 13.37
CA PRO A 61 9.93 -2.97 14.64
C PRO A 61 9.21 -1.63 14.86
N GLY A 62 8.18 -1.65 15.71
CA GLY A 62 7.45 -0.45 16.16
C GLY A 62 6.40 0.03 15.16
N LYS A 63 6.25 1.36 15.05
CA LYS A 63 5.25 2.01 14.18
C LYS A 63 5.84 2.38 12.80
N THR A 64 6.84 1.64 12.35
CA THR A 64 7.56 1.97 11.12
C THR A 64 6.67 1.79 9.88
N LEU A 65 5.82 0.77 9.87
CA LEU A 65 4.83 0.58 8.82
C LEU A 65 3.85 1.75 8.71
N ASN A 66 3.37 2.28 9.85
CA ASN A 66 2.51 3.46 9.87
C ASN A 66 3.20 4.68 9.26
N ALA A 67 4.49 4.86 9.54
CA ALA A 67 5.27 5.96 8.97
C ALA A 67 5.46 5.78 7.46
N ALA A 68 5.74 4.56 7.00
CA ALA A 68 5.81 4.22 5.60
C ALA A 68 4.49 4.53 4.86
N LEU A 69 3.35 4.18 5.44
CA LEU A 69 2.02 4.52 4.90
C LEU A 69 1.80 6.04 4.86
N ALA A 70 2.18 6.77 5.90
CA ALA A 70 2.08 8.23 5.94
C ALA A 70 2.93 8.90 4.84
N ILE A 71 4.16 8.42 4.63
CA ILE A 71 5.07 8.88 3.58
C ILE A 71 4.46 8.59 2.21
N TRP A 72 3.93 7.38 1.99
CA TRP A 72 3.31 7.00 0.73
C TRP A 72 2.04 7.79 0.44
N PHE A 73 1.24 8.10 1.46
CA PHE A 73 0.08 8.95 1.33
C PHE A 73 0.47 10.35 0.84
N VAL A 74 1.51 10.97 1.43
CA VAL A 74 2.00 12.28 0.98
C VAL A 74 2.56 12.19 -0.44
N TYR A 75 3.33 11.15 -0.76
CA TYR A 75 3.82 10.91 -2.12
C TYR A 75 2.67 10.82 -3.13
N GLY A 76 1.58 10.14 -2.79
CA GLY A 76 0.39 10.06 -3.62
C GLY A 76 -0.28 11.42 -3.87
N LEU A 77 -0.28 12.29 -2.86
CA LEU A 77 -0.84 13.64 -2.94
C LEU A 77 0.05 14.61 -3.75
N THR A 78 1.36 14.64 -3.47
CA THR A 78 2.29 15.60 -4.09
C THR A 78 2.76 15.16 -5.46
N ARG A 79 2.85 13.84 -5.69
CA ARG A 79 3.47 13.21 -6.87
C ARG A 79 4.94 13.63 -7.07
N GLN A 80 5.59 14.12 -6.01
CA GLN A 80 6.99 14.50 -6.01
C GLN A 80 7.81 13.44 -5.29
N GLN A 81 8.98 13.11 -5.82
CA GLN A 81 9.87 12.13 -5.17
C GLN A 81 10.44 12.65 -3.85
N THR A 82 10.67 13.96 -3.77
CA THR A 82 11.18 14.60 -2.56
C THR A 82 10.12 15.54 -2.00
N PHE A 83 9.76 15.36 -0.73
CA PHE A 83 8.69 16.10 -0.08
C PHE A 83 8.91 16.21 1.42
N VAL A 84 8.12 17.08 2.05
CA VAL A 84 8.13 17.28 3.49
C VAL A 84 6.86 16.68 4.08
N VAL A 85 7.02 15.81 5.09
CA VAL A 85 5.87 15.30 5.84
C VAL A 85 5.55 16.28 6.96
N LYS A 86 4.34 16.84 6.91
CA LYS A 86 3.85 17.78 7.93
C LYS A 86 3.38 17.01 9.17
N ARG A 87 3.40 17.71 10.31
CA ARG A 87 2.95 17.17 11.60
C ARG A 87 1.56 16.52 11.56
N LYS A 88 0.59 17.24 10.99
CA LYS A 88 -0.78 16.75 10.83
C LYS A 88 -0.86 15.42 10.08
N THR A 89 0.06 15.18 9.16
CA THR A 89 0.05 13.95 8.36
C THR A 89 0.49 12.74 9.18
N TRP A 90 1.62 12.79 9.88
CA TRP A 90 2.03 11.63 10.68
C TRP A 90 1.13 11.39 11.90
N GLU A 91 0.51 12.45 12.45
CA GLU A 91 -0.46 12.31 13.55
C GLU A 91 -1.70 11.52 13.12
N ARG A 92 -2.16 11.67 11.86
CA ARG A 92 -3.26 10.86 11.30
C ARG A 92 -2.96 9.35 11.29
N PHE A 93 -1.69 8.97 11.24
CA PHE A 93 -1.25 7.57 11.30
C PHE A 93 -0.84 7.13 12.72
N ASN A 94 -1.28 7.88 13.75
CA ASN A 94 -1.02 7.62 15.17
C ASN A 94 0.48 7.60 15.54
N LEU A 95 1.26 8.48 14.90
CA LEU A 95 2.70 8.65 15.17
C LEU A 95 2.97 9.90 16.02
N THR A 96 3.73 9.71 17.09
CA THR A 96 4.35 10.83 17.81
C THR A 96 5.61 11.28 17.07
N ARG A 97 6.09 12.50 17.34
CA ARG A 97 7.35 13.00 16.74
C ARG A 97 8.52 12.04 16.96
N GLN A 98 8.64 11.46 18.15
CA GLN A 98 9.70 10.50 18.47
C GLN A 98 9.54 9.19 17.69
N ALA A 99 8.32 8.66 17.59
CA ALA A 99 8.05 7.44 16.82
C ALA A 99 8.31 7.66 15.33
N PHE A 100 7.93 8.83 14.80
CA PHE A 100 8.19 9.20 13.41
C PHE A 100 9.69 9.30 13.13
N ASN A 101 10.46 9.97 13.97
CA ASN A 101 11.91 10.06 13.81
C ASN A 101 12.60 8.68 13.84
N ARG A 102 12.25 7.83 14.82
CA ARG A 102 12.78 6.45 14.88
C ARG A 102 12.42 5.63 13.66
N ALA A 103 11.18 5.79 13.15
CA ALA A 103 10.74 5.13 11.94
C ALA A 103 11.52 5.62 10.70
N LEU A 104 11.81 6.93 10.61
CA LEU A 104 12.65 7.47 9.54
C LEU A 104 14.05 6.85 9.56
N ASP A 105 14.67 6.74 10.74
CA ASP A 105 15.99 6.10 10.87
C ASP A 105 15.95 4.62 10.41
N ALA A 106 14.88 3.90 10.76
CA ALA A 106 14.69 2.49 10.37
C ALA A 106 14.39 2.29 8.88
N LEU A 107 13.68 3.23 8.24
CA LEU A 107 13.40 3.17 6.81
C LEU A 107 14.63 3.59 5.99
N GLU A 108 15.40 4.56 6.49
CA GLU A 108 16.65 5.02 5.88
C GLU A 108 17.73 3.93 5.95
N SER A 109 17.87 3.23 7.08
CA SER A 109 18.84 2.12 7.22
C SER A 109 18.55 0.95 6.29
N LYS A 110 17.28 0.75 5.93
CA LYS A 110 16.84 -0.25 4.93
C LYS A 110 16.90 0.26 3.49
N GLY A 111 17.34 1.48 3.26
CA GLY A 111 17.49 2.07 1.92
C GLY A 111 16.17 2.39 1.21
N LEU A 112 15.04 2.38 1.93
CA LEU A 112 13.71 2.64 1.37
C LEU A 112 13.45 4.14 1.12
N ILE A 113 14.11 4.99 1.91
CA ILE A 113 14.05 6.44 1.82
C ILE A 113 15.45 7.04 2.03
N ALA A 114 15.60 8.31 1.66
CA ALA A 114 16.68 9.16 2.15
C ALA A 114 16.07 10.35 2.89
N VAL A 115 16.69 10.76 4.00
CA VAL A 115 16.17 11.84 4.84
C VAL A 115 17.22 12.94 5.00
N ASP A 116 16.90 14.12 4.50
CA ASP A 116 17.67 15.34 4.74
C ASP A 116 17.09 16.07 5.97
N ARG A 117 17.91 16.18 7.02
CA ARG A 117 17.55 16.75 8.32
C ARG A 117 18.31 18.06 8.54
N GLN A 118 17.58 19.17 8.57
CA GLN A 118 18.10 20.48 8.95
C GLN A 118 17.52 20.91 10.31
N ALA A 119 18.37 21.46 11.19
CA ALA A 119 17.94 21.96 12.50
C ALA A 119 16.86 23.03 12.35
N GLY A 120 15.77 22.92 13.12
CA GLY A 120 14.63 23.84 13.07
C GLY A 120 13.66 23.64 11.89
N CYS A 121 13.95 22.72 10.98
CA CYS A 121 13.10 22.42 9.82
C CYS A 121 12.43 21.05 9.94
N TYR A 122 11.35 20.86 9.18
CA TYR A 122 10.78 19.52 8.98
C TYR A 122 11.73 18.67 8.11
N PRO A 123 11.84 17.36 8.36
CA PRO A 123 12.69 16.49 7.56
C PRO A 123 12.19 16.44 6.11
N LYS A 124 13.12 16.61 5.17
CA LYS A 124 12.86 16.48 3.74
C LYS A 124 13.17 15.04 3.34
N ILE A 125 12.17 14.35 2.86
CA ILE A 125 12.22 12.90 2.60
C ILE A 125 12.21 12.70 1.09
N THR A 126 13.16 11.90 0.62
CA THR A 126 13.22 11.42 -0.76
C THR A 126 12.88 9.95 -0.80
N LEU A 127 11.81 9.60 -1.52
CA LEU A 127 11.38 8.22 -1.69
C LEU A 127 12.30 7.49 -2.68
N LYS A 128 12.80 6.31 -2.29
CA LYS A 128 13.56 5.42 -3.17
C LYS A 128 12.66 4.27 -3.58
N ILE A 129 12.10 4.37 -4.78
CA ILE A 129 11.38 3.27 -5.40
C ILE A 129 12.44 2.41 -6.08
N ALA A 130 12.94 1.40 -5.37
CA ALA A 130 13.67 0.33 -6.04
C ALA A 130 12.64 -0.50 -6.81
N ILE A 131 12.84 -0.61 -8.12
CA ILE A 131 12.04 -1.42 -9.04
C ILE A 131 12.65 -2.82 -9.07
#